data_AF-A0A3T0N4W3-F1
#
_entry.id   AF-A0A3T0N4W3-F1
#
_cell.length_a   1.000
_cell.length_b   1.000
_cell.length_c   1.000
_cell.angle_alpha   90.00
_cell.angle_beta   90.00
_cell.angle_gamma   90.00
#
_symmetry.space_group_name_H-M   'P 1'
#
loop_
_entity.id
_entity.type
_entity.pdbx_description
1 polymer ?
#
loop_
_entity_poly.entity_id
_entity_poly.type
_entity_poly.pdbx_seq_one_letter_code
_entity_poly.pdbx_strand_id
1 'polypeptide(L)'
;MVWPNNTPPQRDGDAAAGIEVTDDFEGFAQRNDIFTRAFWDKAVMSKHSAKFFASYRMEAAPRRGDGFTQRDFALRNAAWLISDLVSNRTADQGLRQGFQSPIQSDTPVAEDTVEVDDPAQMSVEIKRIAKFFGADLCGVTDLDERWLYTSRVDTRDMSDAPHDLPEGLTNVIVLGHEMEQDLVATYPSALAGAATGREYSHEASIVMQLAAYIRNLGYEAVPSMNDTGLVIPYAVKAGLGEYARNQMVITPEFGPRLRFSKIFTNLPLAHDQAKPQGVRAFCDICTKCAEACPVKALPFGAPEVGGGNVSAIKGVRKWTSNAEKCFSFWAKLSSDCAICMRVCPFNRDYSQTRHQLWLKLALSPLRHLALRLSKNHGGRQKPGNWWAKDPN
;
A
#
# COMPACT_ATOMS: atom_id res chain seq x y z
N MET A 1 19.85 -17.67 2.02
CA MET A 1 20.43 -17.36 0.69
C MET A 1 21.49 -16.28 0.87
N VAL A 2 22.76 -16.54 0.52
CA VAL A 2 23.81 -15.50 0.52
C VAL A 2 23.66 -14.75 -0.80
N TRP A 3 23.11 -13.54 -0.75
CA TRP A 3 22.93 -12.69 -1.93
C TRP A 3 24.29 -12.45 -2.59
N PRO A 4 24.53 -12.92 -3.83
CA PRO A 4 25.75 -12.56 -4.52
C PRO A 4 25.76 -11.05 -4.78
N ASN A 5 26.94 -10.46 -4.60
CA ASN A 5 27.25 -9.05 -4.90
C ASN A 5 26.57 -8.53 -6.17
N ASN A 6 26.00 -7.32 -6.07
CA ASN A 6 25.61 -6.40 -7.14
C ASN A 6 25.02 -7.03 -8.41
N THR A 7 23.69 -7.10 -8.47
CA THR A 7 22.95 -6.72 -9.68
C THR A 7 21.50 -6.35 -9.29
N PRO A 8 20.82 -5.41 -9.99
CA PRO A 8 20.62 -5.62 -11.42
C PRO A 8 20.72 -4.38 -12.34
N PRO A 9 21.09 -4.62 -13.62
CA PRO A 9 20.68 -3.75 -14.71
C PRO A 9 19.16 -3.61 -14.69
N GLN A 10 18.68 -2.47 -15.19
CA GLN A 10 17.27 -2.24 -15.49
C GLN A 10 16.63 -3.48 -16.13
N ARG A 11 15.52 -3.98 -15.57
CA ARG A 11 14.79 -5.15 -16.10
C ARG A 11 13.81 -4.70 -17.19
N ASP A 12 13.44 -5.64 -18.04
CA ASP A 12 12.38 -5.42 -19.02
C ASP A 12 11.10 -4.94 -18.31
N GLY A 13 10.45 -3.94 -18.89
CA GLY A 13 9.25 -3.31 -18.33
C GLY A 13 9.51 -2.24 -17.25
N ASP A 14 10.71 -2.13 -16.66
CA ASP A 14 11.00 -1.12 -15.62
C ASP A 14 10.74 0.30 -16.12
N ALA A 15 11.22 0.65 -17.32
CA ALA A 15 11.03 1.97 -17.91
C ALA A 15 9.54 2.31 -18.12
N ALA A 16 8.75 1.33 -18.59
CA ALA A 16 7.30 1.50 -18.78
C ALA A 16 6.57 1.64 -17.44
N ALA A 17 7.04 0.96 -16.40
CA ALA A 17 6.54 1.07 -15.02
C ALA A 17 7.02 2.33 -14.29
N GLY A 18 7.88 3.16 -14.92
CA GLY A 18 8.47 4.34 -14.30
C GLY A 18 9.47 4.01 -13.18
N ILE A 19 10.02 2.80 -13.19
CA ILE A 19 11.04 2.32 -12.26
C ILE A 19 12.42 2.65 -12.82
N GLU A 20 13.22 3.35 -12.02
CA GLU A 20 14.62 3.66 -12.33
C GLU A 20 15.46 3.27 -11.12
N VAL A 21 16.29 2.24 -11.31
CA VAL A 21 17.23 1.70 -10.32
C VAL A 21 18.65 2.06 -10.73
N THR A 22 19.47 2.48 -9.77
CA THR A 22 20.87 2.85 -9.98
C THR A 22 21.81 1.73 -9.54
N ASP A 23 23.08 1.80 -9.93
CA ASP A 23 24.10 0.80 -9.54
C ASP A 23 24.34 0.73 -8.02
N ASP A 24 23.97 1.79 -7.29
CA ASP A 24 24.01 1.86 -5.81
C ASP A 24 22.81 1.21 -5.10
N PHE A 25 21.98 0.45 -5.81
CA PHE A 25 20.80 -0.19 -5.24
C PHE A 25 21.15 -1.18 -4.12
N GLU A 26 20.40 -1.07 -3.02
CA GLU A 26 20.47 -2.02 -1.91
C GLU A 26 19.05 -2.45 -1.54
N GLY A 27 18.88 -3.75 -1.33
CA GLY A 27 17.63 -4.31 -0.81
C GLY A 27 17.28 -3.72 0.56
N PHE A 28 15.99 -3.65 0.87
CA PHE A 28 15.51 -2.99 2.09
C PHE A 28 15.25 -4.00 3.21
N ALA A 29 15.87 -3.81 4.38
CA ALA A 29 15.57 -4.60 5.57
C ALA A 29 14.26 -4.12 6.21
N GLN A 30 13.30 -5.01 6.45
CA GLN A 30 11.97 -4.60 6.90
C GLN A 30 12.01 -3.87 8.25
N ARG A 31 12.94 -4.21 9.14
CA ARG A 31 13.10 -3.54 10.45
C ARG A 31 13.34 -2.03 10.35
N ASN A 32 13.80 -1.56 9.18
CA ASN A 32 14.10 -0.16 8.90
C ASN A 32 12.88 0.62 8.40
N ASP A 33 11.74 -0.03 8.15
CA ASP A 33 10.46 0.64 8.02
C ASP A 33 10.21 1.54 9.25
N ILE A 34 9.59 2.70 9.03
CA ILE A 34 9.43 3.72 10.07
C ILE A 34 8.52 3.24 11.21
N PHE A 35 7.51 2.40 10.92
CA PHE A 35 6.63 1.87 11.96
C PHE A 35 7.37 0.84 12.81
N THR A 36 8.24 0.02 12.23
CA THR A 36 9.07 -0.92 12.99
C THR A 36 10.17 -0.22 13.79
N ARG A 37 10.88 0.75 13.19
CA ARG A 37 11.90 1.56 13.88
C ARG A 37 11.38 2.22 15.15
N ALA A 38 10.10 2.58 15.18
CA ALA A 38 9.48 3.19 16.36
C ALA A 38 9.46 2.29 17.62
N PHE A 39 9.86 1.01 17.52
CA PHE A 39 9.98 0.07 18.64
C PHE A 39 11.42 -0.18 19.11
N TRP A 40 12.44 0.17 18.33
CA TRP A 40 13.84 -0.15 18.66
C TRP A 40 14.83 1.00 18.45
N ASP A 41 14.52 1.94 17.55
CA ASP A 41 15.39 3.06 17.24
C ASP A 41 15.10 4.26 18.16
N LYS A 42 16.06 4.58 19.03
CA LYS A 42 15.97 5.69 19.99
C LYS A 42 15.71 7.06 19.34
N ALA A 43 16.05 7.25 18.07
CA ALA A 43 15.78 8.49 17.34
C ALA A 43 14.30 8.65 16.97
N VAL A 44 13.57 7.53 16.85
CA VAL A 44 12.14 7.50 16.46
C VAL A 44 11.24 7.29 17.68
N MET A 45 11.72 6.52 18.67
CA MET A 45 11.00 6.23 19.91
C MET A 45 10.68 7.50 20.70
N SER A 46 9.42 7.69 21.04
CA SER A 46 8.95 8.80 21.86
C SER A 46 7.65 8.44 22.59
N LYS A 47 7.25 9.26 23.55
CA LYS A 47 5.92 9.15 24.19
C LYS A 47 4.78 9.24 23.15
N HIS A 48 4.99 10.00 22.08
CA HIS A 48 4.02 10.14 21.00
C HIS A 48 3.94 8.88 20.12
N SER A 49 5.07 8.26 19.78
CA SER A 49 5.04 7.01 18.99
C SER A 49 4.42 5.86 19.79
N ALA A 50 4.77 5.74 21.08
CA ALA A 50 4.14 4.77 21.99
C ALA A 50 2.62 4.96 22.06
N LYS A 51 2.16 6.21 22.25
CA LYS A 51 0.74 6.54 22.29
C LYS A 51 0.01 6.24 20.97
N PHE A 52 0.65 6.46 19.83
CA PHE A 52 0.07 6.11 18.53
C PHE A 52 -0.25 4.62 18.46
N PHE A 53 0.71 3.73 18.73
CA PHE A 53 0.46 2.29 18.68
C PHE A 53 -0.52 1.83 19.76
N ALA A 54 -0.47 2.39 20.97
CA ALA A 54 -1.44 2.08 22.02
C ALA A 54 -2.88 2.40 21.60
N SER A 55 -3.07 3.46 20.80
CA SER A 55 -4.40 3.88 20.33
C SER A 55 -5.06 2.88 19.39
N TYR A 56 -4.29 2.09 18.64
CA TYR A 56 -4.80 1.05 17.75
C TYR A 56 -5.06 -0.29 18.48
N ARG A 57 -4.61 -0.44 19.73
CA ARG A 57 -4.77 -1.68 20.50
C ARG A 57 -5.91 -1.58 21.53
N MET A 58 -5.69 -0.83 22.61
CA MET A 58 -6.58 -0.86 23.79
C MET A 58 -6.91 0.53 24.34
N GLU A 59 -6.09 1.54 24.06
CA GLU A 59 -6.21 2.87 24.67
C GLU A 59 -6.70 3.88 23.64
N ALA A 60 -7.99 3.80 23.28
CA ALA A 60 -8.61 4.86 22.50
C ALA A 60 -8.28 6.21 23.16
N ALA A 61 -7.89 7.20 22.35
CA ALA A 61 -7.52 8.53 22.83
C ALA A 61 -8.59 9.57 22.48
N PRO A 62 -9.86 9.38 22.89
CA PRO A 62 -10.93 10.28 22.51
C PRO A 62 -10.68 11.68 23.09
N ARG A 63 -11.11 12.69 22.34
CA ARG A 63 -11.05 14.10 22.73
C ARG A 63 -12.30 14.82 22.22
N ARG A 64 -12.58 16.00 22.78
CA ARG A 64 -13.75 16.83 22.42
C ARG A 64 -13.71 17.41 20.99
N GLY A 65 -12.79 16.96 20.13
CA GLY A 65 -12.64 17.44 18.76
C GLY A 65 -13.38 16.55 17.75
N ASP A 66 -14.05 17.20 16.79
CA ASP A 66 -14.75 16.51 15.69
C ASP A 66 -13.80 15.56 14.93
N GLY A 67 -14.22 14.29 14.82
CA GLY A 67 -13.42 13.19 14.24
C GLY A 67 -12.47 12.48 15.20
N PHE A 68 -12.48 12.80 16.48
CA PHE A 68 -11.70 12.11 17.51
C PHE A 68 -12.55 11.79 18.75
N THR A 69 -13.86 11.68 18.58
CA THR A 69 -14.79 11.26 19.63
C THR A 69 -14.65 9.77 19.92
N GLN A 70 -15.25 9.29 21.00
CA GLN A 70 -15.29 7.86 21.30
C GLN A 70 -15.94 7.04 20.17
N ARG A 71 -16.97 7.59 19.50
CA ARG A 71 -17.65 6.93 18.37
C ARG A 71 -16.71 6.77 17.17
N ASP A 72 -15.88 7.78 16.89
CA ASP A 72 -14.89 7.74 15.81
C ASP A 72 -13.85 6.64 16.06
N PHE A 73 -13.32 6.55 17.28
CA PHE A 73 -12.37 5.49 17.66
C PHE A 73 -13.03 4.12 17.72
N ALA A 74 -14.29 4.02 18.15
CA ALA A 74 -15.02 2.75 18.18
C ALA A 74 -15.19 2.17 16.76
N LEU A 75 -15.66 2.99 15.80
CA LEU A 75 -15.78 2.55 14.41
C LEU A 75 -14.41 2.22 13.81
N ARG A 76 -13.40 3.07 14.05
CA ARG A 76 -12.03 2.80 13.61
C ARG A 76 -11.57 1.44 14.10
N ASN A 77 -11.55 1.21 15.41
CA ASN A 77 -11.01 -0.02 16.00
C ASN A 77 -11.82 -1.25 15.56
N ALA A 78 -13.16 -1.13 15.45
CA ALA A 78 -13.98 -2.21 14.90
C ALA A 78 -13.60 -2.56 13.45
N ALA A 79 -13.26 -1.55 12.63
CA ALA A 79 -12.84 -1.77 11.25
C ALA A 79 -11.51 -2.53 11.14
N TRP A 80 -10.61 -2.45 12.13
CA TRP A 80 -9.33 -3.16 12.16
C TRP A 80 -9.40 -4.61 12.69
N LEU A 81 -10.55 -5.04 13.22
CA LEU A 81 -10.66 -6.27 14.01
C LEU A 81 -10.13 -7.53 13.31
N ILE A 82 -10.49 -7.77 12.04
CA ILE A 82 -10.07 -8.99 11.35
C ILE A 82 -8.57 -8.96 11.06
N SER A 83 -8.04 -7.81 10.62
CA SER A 83 -6.60 -7.62 10.43
C SER A 83 -5.82 -7.84 11.73
N ASP A 84 -6.35 -7.37 12.87
CA ASP A 84 -5.73 -7.58 14.18
C ASP A 84 -5.78 -9.05 14.61
N LEU A 85 -6.88 -9.77 14.37
CA LEU A 85 -6.97 -11.20 14.64
C LEU A 85 -5.93 -12.00 13.83
N VAL A 86 -5.82 -11.72 12.54
CA VAL A 86 -4.84 -12.39 11.65
C VAL A 86 -3.42 -12.04 12.08
N SER A 87 -3.11 -10.76 12.26
CA SER A 87 -1.75 -10.33 12.56
C SER A 87 -1.27 -10.75 13.94
N ASN A 88 -2.15 -10.88 14.93
CA ASN A 88 -1.78 -11.28 16.29
C ASN A 88 -1.76 -12.79 16.53
N ARG A 89 -2.23 -13.62 15.57
CA ARG A 89 -2.35 -15.09 15.72
C ARG A 89 -1.07 -15.78 16.22
N THR A 90 0.09 -15.33 15.76
CA THR A 90 1.42 -15.87 16.13
C THR A 90 2.45 -14.76 16.43
N ALA A 91 1.98 -13.58 16.82
CA ALA A 91 2.87 -12.43 17.08
C ALA A 91 3.76 -12.63 18.32
N ASP A 92 3.30 -13.41 19.30
CA ASP A 92 4.08 -13.86 20.47
C ASP A 92 5.22 -14.82 20.09
N GLN A 93 5.10 -15.48 18.93
CA GLN A 93 6.13 -16.33 18.34
C GLN A 93 7.09 -15.56 17.43
N GLY A 94 6.97 -14.23 17.35
CA GLY A 94 7.79 -13.38 16.49
C GLY A 94 7.23 -13.18 15.08
N LEU A 95 6.00 -13.64 14.81
CA LEU A 95 5.37 -13.64 13.48
C LEU A 95 4.09 -12.80 13.46
N ARG A 96 4.23 -11.49 13.21
CA ARG A 96 3.06 -10.62 13.02
C ARG A 96 2.60 -10.67 11.55
N GLN A 97 1.67 -11.57 11.28
CA GLN A 97 1.22 -11.95 9.94
C GLN A 97 0.60 -10.78 9.18
N GLY A 98 0.92 -10.64 7.89
CA GLY A 98 0.45 -9.54 7.06
C GLY A 98 1.19 -8.20 7.25
N PHE A 99 2.02 -8.05 8.29
CA PHE A 99 2.73 -6.79 8.54
C PHE A 99 4.23 -6.95 8.69
N GLN A 100 4.70 -7.99 9.38
CA GLN A 100 6.12 -8.30 9.59
C GLN A 100 6.49 -9.74 9.18
N SER A 101 5.52 -10.51 8.71
CA SER A 101 5.70 -11.88 8.19
C SER A 101 4.54 -12.22 7.25
N PRO A 102 4.73 -13.09 6.26
CA PRO A 102 3.62 -13.57 5.42
C PRO A 102 2.53 -14.22 6.26
N ILE A 103 1.30 -14.23 5.73
CA ILE A 103 0.18 -14.92 6.36
C ILE A 103 0.41 -16.42 6.18
N GLN A 104 0.34 -17.17 7.28
CA GLN A 104 0.44 -18.61 7.26
C GLN A 104 -0.81 -19.21 6.62
N SER A 105 -0.62 -20.06 5.62
CA SER A 105 -1.73 -20.75 4.96
C SER A 105 -2.14 -21.98 5.78
N ASP A 106 -3.41 -22.04 6.17
CA ASP A 106 -3.99 -23.22 6.83
C ASP A 106 -4.35 -24.33 5.84
N THR A 107 -4.58 -23.98 4.58
CA THR A 107 -4.86 -24.92 3.49
C THR A 107 -3.52 -25.52 3.03
N PRO A 108 -3.31 -26.85 3.02
CA PRO A 108 -2.13 -27.44 2.38
C PRO A 108 -2.19 -27.26 0.85
N VAL A 109 -1.06 -27.42 0.17
CA VAL A 109 -1.07 -27.56 -1.29
C VAL A 109 -1.67 -28.93 -1.62
N ALA A 110 -2.62 -28.98 -2.54
CA ALA A 110 -3.22 -30.24 -2.99
C ALA A 110 -2.17 -31.16 -3.63
N GLU A 111 -2.27 -32.46 -3.38
CA GLU A 111 -1.35 -33.45 -3.96
C GLU A 111 -1.49 -33.53 -5.48
N ASP A 112 -2.74 -33.50 -5.97
CA ASP A 112 -3.03 -33.42 -7.39
C ASP A 112 -2.94 -31.96 -7.87
N THR A 113 -2.16 -31.73 -8.91
CA THR A 113 -2.03 -30.41 -9.55
C THR A 113 -2.94 -30.33 -10.76
N VAL A 114 -3.75 -29.28 -10.82
CA VAL A 114 -4.55 -28.96 -12.02
C VAL A 114 -3.60 -28.43 -13.10
N GLU A 115 -3.60 -29.06 -14.26
CA GLU A 115 -2.78 -28.63 -15.39
C GLU A 115 -3.26 -27.26 -15.93
N VAL A 116 -2.31 -26.37 -16.23
CA VAL A 116 -2.56 -25.04 -16.79
C VAL A 116 -2.01 -24.98 -18.21
N ASP A 117 -2.88 -25.26 -19.19
CA ASP A 117 -2.53 -25.24 -20.61
C ASP A 117 -2.33 -23.82 -21.16
N ASP A 118 -3.12 -22.86 -20.67
CA ASP A 118 -3.09 -21.46 -21.10
C ASP A 118 -2.95 -20.52 -19.89
N PRO A 119 -1.72 -20.05 -19.58
CA PRO A 119 -1.47 -19.07 -18.52
C PRO A 119 -2.24 -17.76 -18.70
N ALA A 120 -2.61 -17.36 -19.93
CA ALA A 120 -3.39 -16.16 -20.17
C ALA A 120 -4.84 -16.34 -19.73
N GLN A 121 -5.44 -17.50 -20.05
CA GLN A 121 -6.76 -17.86 -19.54
C GLN A 121 -6.76 -17.99 -18.02
N MET A 122 -5.73 -18.61 -17.43
CA MET A 122 -5.60 -18.73 -15.98
C MET A 122 -5.50 -17.35 -15.29
N SER A 123 -4.76 -16.39 -15.86
CA SER A 123 -4.74 -15.01 -15.35
C SER A 123 -6.11 -14.34 -15.39
N VAL A 124 -6.93 -14.58 -16.42
CA VAL A 124 -8.31 -14.05 -16.50
C VAL A 124 -9.18 -14.68 -15.41
N GLU A 125 -9.04 -15.99 -15.18
CA GLU A 125 -9.77 -16.70 -14.14
C GLU A 125 -9.40 -16.21 -12.74
N ILE A 126 -8.10 -16.11 -12.42
CA ILE A 126 -7.63 -15.58 -11.14
C ILE A 126 -8.16 -14.17 -10.87
N LYS A 127 -8.17 -13.29 -11.88
CA LYS A 127 -8.76 -11.95 -11.75
C LYS A 127 -10.25 -11.99 -11.45
N ARG A 128 -11.00 -12.91 -12.08
CA ARG A 128 -12.42 -13.10 -11.81
C ARG A 128 -12.66 -13.58 -10.39
N ILE A 129 -11.84 -14.51 -9.90
CA ILE A 129 -11.94 -15.08 -8.55
C ILE A 129 -11.54 -14.04 -7.50
N ALA A 130 -10.48 -13.27 -7.74
CA ALA A 130 -10.09 -12.15 -6.88
C ALA A 130 -11.25 -11.15 -6.71
N LYS A 131 -11.92 -10.80 -7.81
CA LYS A 131 -13.12 -9.94 -7.78
C LYS A 131 -14.29 -10.59 -7.04
N PHE A 132 -14.50 -11.90 -7.19
CA PHE A 132 -15.52 -12.63 -6.43
C PHE A 132 -15.28 -12.54 -4.92
N PHE A 133 -14.03 -12.65 -4.47
CA PHE A 133 -13.69 -12.50 -3.05
C PHE A 133 -13.71 -11.04 -2.55
N GLY A 134 -13.69 -10.07 -3.47
CA GLY A 134 -13.91 -8.66 -3.15
C GLY A 134 -12.75 -7.72 -3.45
N ALA A 135 -11.73 -8.16 -4.19
CA ALA A 135 -10.70 -7.23 -4.68
C ALA A 135 -11.29 -6.29 -5.74
N ASP A 136 -11.03 -4.99 -5.62
CA ASP A 136 -11.47 -3.99 -6.58
C ASP A 136 -10.63 -4.00 -7.86
N LEU A 137 -9.32 -4.23 -7.70
CA LEU A 137 -8.38 -4.43 -8.81
C LEU A 137 -7.55 -5.71 -8.60
N CYS A 138 -7.15 -6.33 -9.71
CA CYS A 138 -6.24 -7.47 -9.71
C CYS A 138 -5.33 -7.41 -10.93
N GLY A 139 -4.02 -7.44 -10.70
CA GLY A 139 -3.00 -7.48 -11.75
C GLY A 139 -1.96 -8.54 -11.45
N VAL A 140 -1.28 -9.05 -12.47
CA VAL A 140 -0.26 -10.09 -12.34
C VAL A 140 1.06 -9.60 -12.91
N THR A 141 2.17 -9.86 -12.24
CA THR A 141 3.52 -9.53 -12.71
C THR A 141 4.51 -10.62 -12.29
N ASP A 142 5.73 -10.57 -12.82
CA ASP A 142 6.84 -11.41 -12.39
C ASP A 142 7.29 -11.13 -10.94
N LEU A 143 7.85 -12.16 -10.31
CA LEU A 143 8.60 -11.99 -9.06
C LEU A 143 9.93 -11.26 -9.33
N ASP A 144 10.15 -10.16 -8.60
CA ASP A 144 11.32 -9.30 -8.74
C ASP A 144 11.96 -9.09 -7.37
N GLU A 145 12.99 -9.91 -7.11
CA GLU A 145 13.64 -10.04 -5.81
C GLU A 145 14.17 -8.72 -5.24
N ARG A 146 14.47 -7.73 -6.10
CA ARG A 146 14.79 -6.36 -5.67
C ARG A 146 13.78 -5.80 -4.66
N TRP A 147 12.51 -6.13 -4.85
CA TRP A 147 11.43 -5.55 -4.04
C TRP A 147 11.08 -6.41 -2.83
N LEU A 148 11.69 -7.59 -2.68
CA LEU A 148 11.57 -8.36 -1.45
C LEU A 148 12.35 -7.68 -0.33
N TYR A 149 11.84 -7.80 0.90
CA TYR A 149 12.64 -7.41 2.05
C TYR A 149 13.82 -8.36 2.21
N THR A 150 15.00 -7.82 2.52
CA THR A 150 16.22 -8.64 2.74
C THR A 150 16.15 -9.45 4.02
N SER A 151 15.38 -8.97 4.99
CA SER A 151 15.04 -9.61 6.26
C SER A 151 13.63 -9.20 6.68
N ARG A 152 12.95 -10.09 7.39
CA ARG A 152 11.72 -9.76 8.12
C ARG A 152 12.06 -9.33 9.54
N VAL A 153 11.05 -9.03 10.34
CA VAL A 153 11.20 -8.61 11.74
C VAL A 153 10.76 -9.74 12.67
N ASP A 154 11.53 -10.04 13.72
CA ASP A 154 11.05 -10.83 14.86
C ASP A 154 10.35 -9.90 15.86
N THR A 155 9.05 -10.07 16.07
CA THR A 155 8.29 -9.16 16.95
C THR A 155 8.56 -9.33 18.45
N ARG A 156 9.37 -10.32 18.87
CA ARG A 156 9.72 -10.51 20.29
C ARG A 156 10.80 -9.52 20.73
N ASP A 157 11.73 -9.18 19.85
CA ASP A 157 12.89 -8.32 20.15
C ASP A 157 13.20 -7.27 19.07
N MET A 158 12.42 -7.22 17.99
CA MET A 158 12.59 -6.34 16.83
C MET A 158 13.90 -6.56 16.05
N SER A 159 14.51 -7.73 16.18
CA SER A 159 15.70 -8.11 15.41
C SER A 159 15.36 -8.51 13.97
N ASP A 160 16.40 -8.59 13.13
CA ASP A 160 16.29 -9.17 11.80
C ASP A 160 16.06 -10.67 11.91
N ALA A 161 15.10 -11.18 11.15
CA ALA A 161 14.86 -12.61 11.01
C ALA A 161 14.84 -13.04 9.53
N PRO A 162 15.13 -14.32 9.24
CA PRO A 162 15.09 -14.85 7.89
C PRO A 162 13.74 -14.63 7.22
N HIS A 163 13.80 -14.20 5.97
CA HIS A 163 12.65 -13.99 5.12
C HIS A 163 12.60 -15.10 4.06
N ASP A 164 12.31 -16.31 4.53
CA ASP A 164 12.32 -17.50 3.68
C ASP A 164 10.95 -17.67 3.02
N LEU A 165 10.93 -17.60 1.68
CA LEU A 165 9.78 -17.93 0.85
C LEU A 165 9.97 -19.34 0.26
N PRO A 166 8.89 -20.07 -0.04
CA PRO A 166 8.95 -21.30 -0.82
C PRO A 166 9.76 -21.13 -2.11
N GLU A 167 10.47 -22.18 -2.52
CA GLU A 167 11.22 -22.18 -3.76
C GLU A 167 10.28 -22.25 -4.98
N GLY A 168 10.75 -21.76 -6.14
CA GLY A 168 10.03 -21.89 -7.41
C GLY A 168 8.86 -20.91 -7.61
N LEU A 169 8.66 -19.95 -6.72
CA LEU A 169 7.72 -18.84 -6.94
C LEU A 169 8.18 -18.00 -8.13
N THR A 170 7.28 -17.70 -9.05
CA THR A 170 7.59 -16.99 -10.30
C THR A 170 6.72 -15.76 -10.52
N ASN A 171 5.53 -15.74 -9.90
CA ASN A 171 4.49 -14.76 -10.16
C ASN A 171 4.06 -14.03 -8.88
N VAL A 172 3.66 -12.78 -9.04
CA VAL A 172 3.04 -11.96 -8.01
C VAL A 172 1.67 -11.50 -8.51
N ILE A 173 0.63 -11.91 -7.80
CA ILE A 173 -0.73 -11.39 -7.98
C ILE A 173 -0.87 -10.20 -7.04
N VAL A 174 -1.10 -9.01 -7.59
CA VAL A 174 -1.29 -7.77 -6.83
C VAL A 174 -2.78 -7.44 -6.80
N LEU A 175 -3.32 -7.25 -5.60
CA LEU A 175 -4.73 -6.93 -5.39
C LEU A 175 -4.86 -5.49 -4.90
N GLY A 176 -5.85 -4.77 -5.40
CA GLY A 176 -6.19 -3.41 -4.99
C GLY A 176 -7.52 -3.36 -4.23
N HIS A 177 -7.56 -2.59 -3.14
CA HIS A 177 -8.71 -2.49 -2.22
C HIS A 177 -9.07 -1.02 -1.97
N GLU A 178 -10.24 -0.59 -2.43
CA GLU A 178 -10.68 0.82 -2.43
C GLU A 178 -11.04 1.27 -1.02
N MET A 179 -10.44 2.38 -0.59
CA MET A 179 -10.87 3.07 0.62
C MET A 179 -12.08 3.97 0.32
N GLU A 180 -13.11 3.84 1.16
CA GLU A 180 -14.35 4.61 1.09
C GLU A 180 -14.07 6.12 1.02
N GLN A 181 -14.60 6.75 -0.04
CA GLN A 181 -14.25 8.10 -0.43
C GLN A 181 -14.63 9.17 0.61
N ASP A 182 -15.82 9.06 1.23
CA ASP A 182 -16.31 10.05 2.17
C ASP A 182 -15.51 10.03 3.48
N LEU A 183 -15.13 8.85 3.99
CA LEU A 183 -14.23 8.68 5.12
C LEU A 183 -12.86 9.29 4.80
N VAL A 184 -12.29 8.99 3.63
CA VAL A 184 -11.01 9.58 3.17
C VAL A 184 -11.10 11.11 3.11
N ALA A 185 -12.24 11.68 2.75
CA ALA A 185 -12.45 13.12 2.71
C ALA A 185 -12.37 13.79 4.10
N THR A 186 -12.48 13.03 5.19
CA THR A 186 -12.39 13.56 6.56
C THR A 186 -10.97 13.59 7.15
N TYR A 187 -9.97 13.04 6.44
CA TYR A 187 -8.57 13.05 6.88
C TYR A 187 -8.03 14.48 7.14
N PRO A 188 -7.26 14.71 8.21
CA PRO A 188 -6.88 13.77 9.25
C PRO A 188 -7.98 13.65 10.33
N SER A 189 -8.39 12.43 10.68
CA SER A 189 -9.34 12.14 11.77
C SER A 189 -9.18 10.67 12.21
N ALA A 190 -9.63 10.33 13.42
CA ALA A 190 -9.78 8.92 13.81
C ALA A 190 -10.86 8.24 12.98
N LEU A 191 -11.94 8.96 12.64
CA LEU A 191 -13.01 8.47 11.77
C LEU A 191 -12.47 7.99 10.41
N ALA A 192 -11.64 8.80 9.75
CA ALA A 192 -11.04 8.44 8.46
C ALA A 192 -10.17 7.18 8.57
N GLY A 193 -9.55 6.94 9.72
CA GLY A 193 -8.80 5.71 10.00
C GLY A 193 -9.65 4.43 9.86
N ALA A 194 -10.98 4.53 9.94
CA ALA A 194 -11.88 3.41 9.67
C ALA A 194 -11.83 2.94 8.20
N ALA A 195 -11.60 3.84 7.24
CA ALA A 195 -11.42 3.46 5.83
C ALA A 195 -10.18 2.59 5.66
N THR A 196 -9.06 2.97 6.30
CA THR A 196 -7.85 2.15 6.26
C THR A 196 -8.03 0.83 7.00
N GLY A 197 -8.62 0.83 8.19
CA GLY A 197 -8.84 -0.39 8.96
C GLY A 197 -9.72 -1.41 8.26
N ARG A 198 -10.83 -0.94 7.68
CA ARG A 198 -11.76 -1.78 6.92
C ARG A 198 -11.04 -2.50 5.79
N GLU A 199 -10.26 -1.78 5.00
CA GLU A 199 -9.56 -2.39 3.87
C GLU A 199 -8.43 -3.33 4.31
N TYR A 200 -7.74 -3.08 5.43
CA TYR A 200 -6.82 -4.08 5.99
C TYR A 200 -7.51 -5.38 6.43
N SER A 201 -8.73 -5.27 6.95
CA SER A 201 -9.52 -6.42 7.40
C SER A 201 -10.08 -7.21 6.21
N HIS A 202 -10.53 -6.51 5.17
CA HIS A 202 -10.99 -7.12 3.93
C HIS A 202 -9.84 -7.74 3.15
N GLU A 203 -8.73 -7.03 2.95
CA GLU A 203 -7.61 -7.53 2.15
C GLU A 203 -7.02 -8.80 2.78
N ALA A 204 -6.99 -8.91 4.11
CA ALA A 204 -6.59 -10.13 4.82
C ALA A 204 -7.47 -11.33 4.44
N SER A 205 -8.80 -11.15 4.46
CA SER A 205 -9.74 -12.20 4.04
C SER A 205 -9.52 -12.60 2.58
N ILE A 206 -9.39 -11.61 1.69
CA ILE A 206 -9.27 -11.83 0.25
C ILE A 206 -7.99 -12.60 -0.09
N VAL A 207 -6.83 -12.20 0.44
CA VAL A 207 -5.57 -12.89 0.14
C VAL A 207 -5.56 -14.31 0.67
N MET A 208 -6.14 -14.54 1.85
CA MET A 208 -6.25 -15.89 2.42
C MET A 208 -7.15 -16.79 1.57
N GLN A 209 -8.31 -16.28 1.13
CA GLN A 209 -9.24 -17.04 0.29
C GLN A 209 -8.66 -17.36 -1.09
N LEU A 210 -8.03 -16.38 -1.74
CA LEU A 210 -7.43 -16.58 -3.04
C LEU A 210 -6.20 -17.50 -2.96
N ALA A 211 -5.36 -17.37 -1.93
CA ALA A 211 -4.25 -18.30 -1.71
C ALA A 211 -4.75 -19.72 -1.44
N ALA A 212 -5.79 -19.90 -0.62
CA ALA A 212 -6.40 -21.21 -0.39
C ALA A 212 -6.95 -21.82 -1.69
N TYR A 213 -7.59 -21.04 -2.55
CA TYR A 213 -8.03 -21.50 -3.86
C TYR A 213 -6.85 -21.99 -4.72
N ILE A 214 -5.78 -21.19 -4.85
CA ILE A 214 -4.59 -21.56 -5.64
C ILE A 214 -3.92 -22.84 -5.08
N ARG A 215 -3.86 -22.97 -3.75
CA ARG A 215 -3.30 -24.14 -3.08
C ARG A 215 -4.14 -25.40 -3.30
N ASN A 216 -5.46 -25.26 -3.37
CA ASN A 216 -6.36 -26.34 -3.75
C ASN A 216 -6.25 -26.74 -5.24
N LEU A 217 -5.60 -25.94 -6.09
CA LEU A 217 -5.23 -26.33 -7.45
C LEU A 217 -3.87 -27.06 -7.52
N GLY A 218 -3.17 -27.24 -6.39
CA GLY A 218 -1.85 -27.89 -6.33
C GLY A 218 -0.67 -26.94 -6.51
N TYR A 219 -0.88 -25.62 -6.40
CA TYR A 219 0.18 -24.61 -6.54
C TYR A 219 0.53 -23.94 -5.20
N GLU A 220 1.79 -23.56 -5.02
CA GLU A 220 2.21 -22.74 -3.89
C GLU A 220 1.63 -21.34 -4.01
N ALA A 221 1.13 -20.81 -2.90
CA ALA A 221 0.65 -19.43 -2.80
C ALA A 221 0.93 -18.89 -1.40
N VAL A 222 1.66 -17.78 -1.33
CA VAL A 222 2.02 -17.09 -0.09
C VAL A 222 1.20 -15.80 0.01
N PRO A 223 0.14 -15.77 0.83
CA PRO A 223 -0.65 -14.57 1.04
C PRO A 223 0.13 -13.54 1.87
N SER A 224 0.11 -12.28 1.43
CA SER A 224 0.91 -11.21 2.03
C SER A 224 0.22 -9.85 1.90
N MET A 225 0.37 -8.97 2.90
CA MET A 225 -0.27 -7.64 2.92
C MET A 225 0.76 -6.50 2.86
N ASN A 226 1.32 -6.05 3.99
CA ASN A 226 2.42 -5.07 4.03
C ASN A 226 3.79 -5.72 4.22
N ASP A 227 3.83 -7.01 4.55
CA ASP A 227 5.03 -7.80 4.77
C ASP A 227 5.68 -8.25 3.45
N THR A 228 6.71 -9.11 3.52
CA THR A 228 7.37 -9.81 2.40
C THR A 228 8.10 -8.91 1.38
N GLY A 229 7.48 -7.88 0.86
CA GLY A 229 8.13 -6.97 -0.09
C GLY A 229 7.35 -5.69 -0.32
N LEU A 230 8.04 -4.72 -0.93
CA LEU A 230 7.48 -3.43 -1.32
C LEU A 230 6.45 -3.65 -2.43
N VAL A 231 5.18 -3.34 -2.13
CA VAL A 231 4.07 -3.60 -3.07
C VAL A 231 4.00 -2.63 -4.24
N ILE A 232 4.47 -1.38 -4.08
CA ILE A 232 4.34 -0.33 -5.10
C ILE A 232 5.00 -0.72 -6.43
N PRO A 233 6.27 -1.18 -6.48
CA PRO A 233 6.88 -1.67 -7.71
C PRO A 233 6.08 -2.76 -8.42
N TYR A 234 5.54 -3.72 -7.67
CA TYR A 234 4.69 -4.77 -8.24
C TYR A 234 3.37 -4.22 -8.79
N ALA A 235 2.71 -3.30 -8.08
CA ALA A 235 1.47 -2.69 -8.53
C ALA A 235 1.63 -1.90 -9.84
N VAL A 236 2.74 -1.16 -10.00
CA VAL A 236 3.00 -0.42 -11.24
C VAL A 236 3.40 -1.35 -12.40
N LYS A 237 4.19 -2.41 -12.13
CA LYS A 237 4.53 -3.43 -13.15
C LYS A 237 3.31 -4.22 -13.61
N ALA A 238 2.43 -4.58 -12.68
CA ALA A 238 1.14 -5.22 -12.96
C ALA A 238 0.13 -4.28 -13.65
N GLY A 239 0.51 -3.04 -13.99
CA GLY A 239 -0.29 -2.13 -14.77
C GLY A 239 -1.49 -1.52 -14.04
N LEU A 240 -1.53 -1.58 -12.70
CA LEU A 240 -2.65 -1.07 -11.89
C LEU A 240 -2.68 0.46 -11.81
N GLY A 241 -1.56 1.13 -12.09
CA GLY A 241 -1.49 2.58 -12.12
C GLY A 241 -0.06 3.09 -12.20
N GLU A 242 0.14 4.37 -11.87
CA GLU A 242 1.44 5.02 -11.92
C GLU A 242 1.86 5.58 -10.55
N TYR A 243 3.15 5.49 -10.23
CA TYR A 243 3.71 6.11 -9.02
C TYR A 243 3.63 7.64 -9.07
N ALA A 244 3.22 8.25 -7.96
CA ALA A 244 3.08 9.71 -7.85
C ALA A 244 3.90 10.31 -6.71
N ARG A 245 4.04 11.66 -6.75
CA ARG A 245 4.79 12.45 -5.76
C ARG A 245 4.42 12.15 -4.31
N ASN A 246 3.17 11.78 -4.04
CA ASN A 246 2.65 11.45 -2.71
C ASN A 246 3.04 10.04 -2.21
N GLN A 247 3.96 9.33 -2.88
CA GLN A 247 4.36 7.93 -2.59
C GLN A 247 3.28 6.88 -2.86
N MET A 248 2.22 7.20 -3.61
CA MET A 248 1.11 6.27 -3.86
C MET A 248 1.04 5.93 -5.35
N VAL A 249 0.37 4.82 -5.67
CA VAL A 249 -0.03 4.50 -7.04
C VAL A 249 -1.34 5.21 -7.34
N ILE A 250 -1.39 5.97 -8.42
CA ILE A 250 -2.61 6.60 -8.91
C ILE A 250 -3.23 5.66 -9.93
N THR A 251 -4.39 5.11 -9.58
CA THR A 251 -5.17 4.27 -10.49
C THR A 251 -6.21 5.11 -11.24
N PRO A 252 -6.54 4.77 -12.49
CA PRO A 252 -7.62 5.42 -13.23
C PRO A 252 -8.99 5.35 -12.53
N GLU A 253 -9.23 4.28 -11.78
CA GLU A 253 -10.51 3.96 -11.14
C GLU A 253 -10.71 4.70 -9.82
N PHE A 254 -9.66 4.83 -9.01
CA PHE A 254 -9.76 5.26 -7.60
C PHE A 254 -8.76 6.36 -7.21
N GLY A 255 -7.90 6.78 -8.14
CA GLY A 255 -6.83 7.72 -7.85
C GLY A 255 -5.89 7.15 -6.78
N PRO A 256 -5.53 7.92 -5.73
CA PRO A 256 -4.66 7.44 -4.66
C PRO A 256 -5.41 6.66 -3.55
N ARG A 257 -6.73 6.44 -3.65
CA ARG A 257 -7.53 5.82 -2.56
C ARG A 257 -7.53 4.29 -2.61
N LEU A 258 -6.39 3.70 -2.88
CA LEU A 258 -6.27 2.25 -3.03
C LEU A 258 -5.18 1.71 -2.12
N ARG A 259 -5.49 0.65 -1.38
CA ARG A 259 -4.51 -0.18 -0.68
C ARG A 259 -4.12 -1.35 -1.58
N PHE A 260 -2.94 -1.92 -1.34
CA PHE A 260 -2.49 -3.08 -2.11
C PHE A 260 -2.02 -4.21 -1.20
N SER A 261 -2.42 -5.42 -1.56
CA SER A 261 -1.87 -6.67 -1.02
C SER A 261 -1.30 -7.50 -2.17
N LYS A 262 -0.61 -8.60 -1.84
CA LYS A 262 0.01 -9.47 -2.84
C LYS A 262 -0.01 -10.94 -2.46
N ILE A 263 0.00 -11.79 -3.48
CA ILE A 263 0.20 -13.23 -3.35
C ILE A 263 1.36 -13.63 -4.23
N PHE A 264 2.37 -14.28 -3.64
CA PHE A 264 3.49 -14.86 -4.38
C PHE A 264 3.16 -16.31 -4.71
N THR A 265 3.29 -16.73 -5.96
CA THR A 265 2.84 -18.06 -6.39
C THR A 265 3.71 -18.64 -7.50
N ASN A 266 3.71 -19.97 -7.61
CA ASN A 266 4.25 -20.70 -8.75
C ASN A 266 3.17 -21.10 -9.79
N LEU A 267 1.89 -20.75 -9.56
CA LEU A 267 0.81 -20.93 -10.53
C LEU A 267 1.18 -20.27 -11.87
N PRO A 268 1.21 -20.99 -13.00
CA PRO A 268 1.52 -20.40 -14.30
C PRO A 268 0.51 -19.32 -14.69
N LEU A 269 0.99 -18.09 -14.88
CA LEU A 269 0.16 -16.93 -15.17
C LEU A 269 0.81 -16.03 -16.24
N ALA A 270 -0.01 -15.49 -17.14
CA ALA A 270 0.42 -14.41 -18.00
C ALA A 270 0.46 -13.07 -17.24
N HIS A 271 1.49 -12.28 -17.47
CA HIS A 271 1.69 -11.00 -16.79
C HIS A 271 0.99 -9.85 -17.51
N ASP A 272 0.44 -8.95 -16.70
CA ASP A 272 0.03 -7.63 -17.17
C ASP A 272 1.25 -6.77 -17.49
N GLN A 273 1.00 -5.64 -18.15
CA GLN A 273 2.02 -4.70 -18.55
C GLN A 273 1.71 -3.32 -17.99
N ALA A 274 2.76 -2.62 -17.57
CA ALA A 274 2.66 -1.22 -17.19
C ALA A 274 2.10 -0.37 -18.34
N LYS A 275 1.15 0.51 -18.03
CA LYS A 275 0.47 1.38 -18.99
C LYS A 275 0.58 2.84 -18.52
N PRO A 276 1.73 3.52 -18.75
CA PRO A 276 1.89 4.90 -18.34
C PRO A 276 0.88 5.80 -19.07
N GLN A 277 0.09 6.55 -18.32
CA GLN A 277 -0.96 7.43 -18.82
C GLN A 277 -0.62 8.91 -18.67
N GLY A 278 0.42 9.26 -17.90
CA GLY A 278 0.90 10.63 -17.74
C GLY A 278 0.76 11.20 -16.33
N VAL A 279 0.55 10.36 -15.31
CA VAL A 279 0.52 10.78 -13.89
C VAL A 279 1.83 11.44 -13.50
N ARG A 280 2.98 10.91 -13.94
CA ARG A 280 4.30 11.54 -13.70
C ARG A 280 4.33 12.98 -14.21
N ALA A 281 3.93 13.20 -15.46
CA ALA A 281 3.90 14.53 -16.07
C ALA A 281 2.94 15.50 -15.36
N PHE A 282 1.86 15.00 -14.78
CA PHE A 282 0.99 15.82 -13.91
C PHE A 282 1.68 16.15 -12.58
N CYS A 283 2.37 15.18 -11.97
CA CYS A 283 3.12 15.38 -10.72
C CYS A 283 4.33 16.33 -10.86
N ASP A 284 4.91 16.44 -12.06
CA ASP A 284 6.00 17.38 -12.34
C ASP A 284 5.56 18.85 -12.19
N ILE A 285 4.28 19.15 -12.46
CA ILE A 285 3.72 20.50 -12.36
C ILE A 285 2.84 20.72 -11.12
N CYS A 286 2.48 19.64 -10.42
CA CYS A 286 1.57 19.68 -9.28
C CYS A 286 2.30 19.38 -7.97
N THR A 287 2.19 20.30 -7.02
CA THR A 287 2.83 20.24 -5.70
C THR A 287 1.83 20.20 -4.54
N LYS A 288 0.52 20.09 -4.80
CA LYS A 288 -0.55 20.17 -3.79
C LYS A 288 -0.35 19.27 -2.58
N CYS A 289 0.09 18.03 -2.78
CA CYS A 289 0.34 17.10 -1.67
C CYS A 289 1.51 17.56 -0.77
N ALA A 290 2.60 18.08 -1.38
CA ALA A 290 3.75 18.61 -0.66
C ALA A 290 3.43 19.95 0.04
N GLU A 291 2.66 20.81 -0.61
CA GLU A 291 2.16 22.07 -0.04
C GLU A 291 1.28 21.82 1.18
N ALA A 292 0.34 20.89 1.09
CA ALA A 292 -0.60 20.57 2.16
C ALA A 292 0.01 19.76 3.32
N CYS A 293 1.16 19.12 3.12
CA CYS A 293 1.83 18.33 4.15
C CYS A 293 2.27 19.23 5.33
N PRO A 294 1.71 19.05 6.55
CA PRO A 294 1.99 19.96 7.67
C PRO A 294 3.46 19.93 8.12
N VAL A 295 4.12 18.78 7.93
CA VAL A 295 5.51 18.52 8.34
C VAL A 295 6.50 18.55 7.18
N LYS A 296 6.05 18.93 5.97
CA LYS A 296 6.88 19.02 4.75
C LYS A 296 7.73 17.77 4.52
N ALA A 297 7.10 16.61 4.66
CA ALA A 297 7.73 15.32 4.47
C ALA A 297 7.87 14.93 2.98
N LEU A 298 7.04 15.48 2.10
CA LEU A 298 7.08 15.21 0.67
C LEU A 298 8.01 16.19 -0.06
N PRO A 299 8.78 15.73 -1.05
CA PRO A 299 9.70 16.57 -1.78
C PRO A 299 8.99 17.49 -2.80
N PHE A 300 9.58 18.66 -3.01
CA PHE A 300 9.32 19.52 -4.16
C PHE A 300 10.28 19.17 -5.31
N GLY A 301 10.01 19.61 -6.54
CA GLY A 301 10.91 19.39 -7.67
C GLY A 301 10.85 17.98 -8.27
N ALA A 302 11.89 17.62 -9.03
CA ALA A 302 11.99 16.35 -9.74
C ALA A 302 12.28 15.17 -8.80
N PRO A 303 12.04 13.91 -9.23
CA PRO A 303 12.50 12.72 -8.53
C PRO A 303 14.02 12.70 -8.32
N GLU A 304 14.46 12.29 -7.13
CA GLU A 304 15.87 12.14 -6.77
C GLU A 304 16.17 10.68 -6.43
N VAL A 305 17.45 10.30 -6.43
CA VAL A 305 17.87 8.97 -5.98
C VAL A 305 17.63 8.88 -4.47
N GLY A 306 16.91 7.83 -4.04
CA GLY A 306 16.59 7.58 -2.64
C GLY A 306 17.80 7.23 -1.77
N GLY A 307 17.53 6.87 -0.50
CA GLY A 307 18.58 6.51 0.48
C GLY A 307 19.02 7.65 1.40
N GLY A 308 18.34 8.80 1.38
CA GLY A 308 18.66 9.93 2.26
C GLY A 308 18.30 9.75 3.74
N ASN A 309 17.68 8.64 4.13
CA ASN A 309 17.46 8.23 5.53
C ASN A 309 17.27 6.71 5.63
N VAL A 310 17.34 6.16 6.85
CA VAL A 310 17.27 4.72 7.11
C VAL A 310 15.96 4.08 6.62
N SER A 311 14.85 4.82 6.63
CA SER A 311 13.53 4.35 6.17
C SER A 311 13.25 4.64 4.70
N ALA A 312 14.28 4.98 3.91
CA ALA A 312 14.19 5.19 2.48
C ALA A 312 15.01 4.13 1.74
N ILE A 313 14.38 3.45 0.76
CA ILE A 313 15.11 2.54 -0.13
C ILE A 313 16.21 3.29 -0.89
N LYS A 314 17.39 2.67 -0.97
CA LYS A 314 18.58 3.22 -1.62
C LYS A 314 18.61 2.84 -3.10
N GLY A 315 19.16 3.73 -3.93
CA GLY A 315 19.41 3.46 -5.35
C GLY A 315 18.16 3.36 -6.23
N VAL A 316 17.05 3.99 -5.83
CA VAL A 316 15.84 4.12 -6.67
C VAL A 316 15.54 5.59 -6.89
N ARG A 317 15.45 6.04 -8.16
CA ARG A 317 15.06 7.42 -8.47
C ARG A 317 13.54 7.55 -8.38
N LYS A 318 13.08 8.24 -7.34
CA LYS A 318 11.65 8.52 -7.14
C LYS A 318 11.49 9.76 -6.27
N TRP A 319 10.31 10.37 -6.26
CA TRP A 319 9.97 11.24 -5.13
C TRP A 319 10.05 10.39 -3.87
N THR A 320 10.89 10.73 -2.91
CA THR A 320 11.04 9.98 -1.65
C THR A 320 10.68 10.88 -0.49
N SER A 321 9.76 10.44 0.35
CA SER A 321 9.34 11.19 1.52
C SER A 321 10.32 11.01 2.66
N ASN A 322 10.45 12.02 3.51
CA ASN A 322 11.05 11.84 4.83
C ASN A 322 10.04 11.13 5.75
N ALA A 323 10.23 9.82 5.93
CA ALA A 323 9.31 8.97 6.68
C ALA A 323 9.25 9.35 8.17
N GLU A 324 10.37 9.74 8.78
CA GLU A 324 10.42 10.21 10.17
C GLU A 324 9.57 11.47 10.39
N LYS A 325 9.68 12.46 9.49
CA LYS A 325 8.81 13.65 9.51
C LYS A 325 7.36 13.26 9.35
N CYS A 326 7.04 12.40 8.37
CA CYS A 326 5.67 11.93 8.14
C CYS A 326 5.08 11.28 9.40
N PHE A 327 5.78 10.29 9.94
CA PHE A 327 5.35 9.54 11.12
C PHE A 327 5.28 10.42 12.38
N SER A 328 6.15 11.43 12.53
CA SER A 328 6.08 12.37 13.65
C SER A 328 4.73 13.09 13.77
N PHE A 329 4.07 13.34 12.63
CA PHE A 329 2.73 13.93 12.61
C PHE A 329 1.67 12.93 13.08
N TRP A 330 1.76 11.68 12.64
CA TRP A 330 0.85 10.60 13.05
C TRP A 330 0.96 10.33 14.55
N ALA A 331 2.19 10.27 15.05
CA ALA A 331 2.50 10.10 16.46
C ALA A 331 1.87 11.20 17.33
N LYS A 332 2.03 12.48 16.92
CA LYS A 332 1.40 13.63 17.61
C LYS A 332 -0.12 13.63 17.50
N LEU A 333 -0.66 13.19 16.37
CA LEU A 333 -2.10 13.09 16.15
C LEU A 333 -2.74 11.95 16.93
N SER A 334 -1.96 10.88 17.20
CA SER A 334 -2.41 9.57 17.68
C SER A 334 -3.45 8.93 16.75
N SER A 335 -3.28 9.14 15.43
CA SER A 335 -4.11 8.59 14.36
C SER A 335 -3.41 8.78 13.01
N ASP A 336 -3.95 8.16 11.97
CA ASP A 336 -3.49 8.31 10.58
C ASP A 336 -3.69 9.74 10.04
N CYS A 337 -2.80 10.14 9.12
CA CYS A 337 -2.81 11.48 8.52
C CYS A 337 -3.51 11.51 7.15
N ALA A 338 -2.87 10.92 6.13
CA ALA A 338 -3.31 10.83 4.73
C ALA A 338 -3.81 12.14 4.06
N ILE A 339 -3.39 13.32 4.55
CA ILE A 339 -3.72 14.62 3.90
C ILE A 339 -3.29 14.63 2.43
N CYS A 340 -2.12 14.07 2.12
CA CYS A 340 -1.60 13.99 0.75
C CYS A 340 -2.49 13.20 -0.22
N MET A 341 -3.21 12.20 0.27
CA MET A 341 -4.22 11.45 -0.49
C MET A 341 -5.46 12.31 -0.70
N ARG A 342 -6.01 12.88 0.39
CA ARG A 342 -7.23 13.71 0.34
C ARG A 342 -7.11 14.87 -0.64
N VAL A 343 -5.97 15.58 -0.65
CA VAL A 343 -5.79 16.79 -1.47
C VAL A 343 -5.32 16.51 -2.90
N CYS A 344 -4.97 15.26 -3.21
CA CYS A 344 -4.49 14.90 -4.54
C CYS A 344 -5.58 15.16 -5.58
N PRO A 345 -5.34 15.92 -6.67
CA PRO A 345 -6.35 16.17 -7.69
C PRO A 345 -6.97 14.93 -8.33
N PHE A 346 -6.26 13.79 -8.31
CA PHE A 346 -6.75 12.51 -8.80
C PHE A 346 -7.72 11.82 -7.84
N ASN A 347 -7.85 12.28 -6.59
CA ASN A 347 -8.78 11.72 -5.62
C ASN A 347 -10.23 12.14 -5.94
N ARG A 348 -10.86 11.46 -6.89
CA ARG A 348 -12.19 11.78 -7.38
C ARG A 348 -13.07 10.54 -7.46
N ASP A 349 -14.36 10.76 -7.62
CA ASP A 349 -15.33 9.73 -7.95
C ASP A 349 -15.43 9.60 -9.47
N TYR A 350 -14.81 8.59 -10.05
CA TYR A 350 -14.80 8.38 -11.51
C TYR A 350 -16.05 7.68 -12.04
N SER A 351 -17.06 7.40 -11.21
CA SER A 351 -18.41 7.08 -11.71
C SER A 351 -19.06 8.30 -12.39
N GLN A 352 -18.62 9.52 -12.04
CA GLN A 352 -19.16 10.76 -12.57
C GLN A 352 -18.43 11.17 -13.86
N THR A 353 -19.18 11.40 -14.94
CA THR A 353 -18.64 11.79 -16.26
C THR A 353 -17.74 13.03 -16.20
N ARG A 354 -18.08 14.02 -15.37
CA ARG A 354 -17.24 15.22 -15.19
C ARG A 354 -15.82 14.90 -14.68
N HIS A 355 -15.68 13.88 -13.83
CA HIS A 355 -14.39 13.47 -13.30
C HIS A 355 -13.63 12.60 -14.30
N GLN A 356 -14.32 11.78 -15.10
CA GLN A 356 -13.72 11.06 -16.22
C GLN A 356 -13.16 12.03 -17.28
N LEU A 357 -13.91 13.09 -17.60
CA LEU A 357 -13.43 14.16 -18.50
C LEU A 357 -12.23 14.90 -17.91
N TRP A 358 -12.27 15.19 -16.60
CA TRP A 358 -11.14 15.79 -15.90
C TRP A 358 -9.90 14.88 -15.95
N LEU A 359 -10.05 13.57 -15.79
CA LEU A 359 -8.96 12.60 -15.88
C LEU A 359 -8.30 12.64 -17.24
N LYS A 360 -9.10 12.57 -18.33
CA LYS A 360 -8.61 12.70 -19.70
C LYS A 360 -7.83 14.00 -19.90
N LEU A 361 -8.33 15.11 -19.35
CA LEU A 361 -7.63 16.40 -19.42
C LEU A 361 -6.32 16.39 -18.63
N ALA A 362 -6.31 15.82 -17.42
CA ALA A 362 -5.14 15.73 -16.55
C ALA A 362 -4.01 14.87 -17.13
N LEU A 363 -4.35 13.83 -17.88
CA LEU A 363 -3.41 12.91 -18.52
C LEU A 363 -2.93 13.42 -19.91
N SER A 364 -3.64 14.39 -20.49
CA SER A 364 -3.28 15.01 -21.78
C SER A 364 -2.22 16.12 -21.68
N PRO A 365 -1.74 16.68 -22.82
CA PRO A 365 -0.94 17.90 -22.83
C PRO A 365 -1.62 19.12 -22.18
N LEU A 366 -2.95 19.12 -22.02
CA LEU A 366 -3.72 20.20 -21.39
C LEU A 366 -3.76 20.12 -19.85
N ARG A 367 -2.91 19.30 -19.23
CA ARG A 367 -2.83 19.08 -17.77
C ARG A 367 -2.77 20.34 -16.91
N HIS A 368 -2.19 21.43 -17.40
CA HIS A 368 -2.20 22.72 -16.70
C HIS A 368 -3.62 23.26 -16.49
N LEU A 369 -4.53 23.07 -17.46
CA LEU A 369 -5.93 23.44 -17.31
C LEU A 369 -6.62 22.55 -16.26
N ALA A 370 -6.39 21.24 -16.30
CA ALA A 370 -6.91 20.32 -15.28
C ALA A 370 -6.45 20.68 -13.87
N LEU A 371 -5.19 21.10 -13.71
CA LEU A 371 -4.64 21.57 -12.45
C LEU A 371 -5.32 22.87 -11.98
N ARG A 372 -5.53 23.85 -12.88
CA ARG A 372 -6.28 25.09 -12.56
C ARG A 372 -7.72 24.78 -12.12
N LEU A 373 -8.41 23.89 -12.84
CA LEU A 373 -9.76 23.44 -12.48
C LEU A 373 -9.81 22.72 -11.13
N SER A 374 -8.67 22.21 -10.66
CA SER A 374 -8.54 21.55 -9.36
C SER A 374 -8.22 22.51 -8.22
N LYS A 375 -8.17 23.83 -8.42
CA LYS A 375 -7.72 24.80 -7.39
C LYS A 375 -8.35 24.56 -6.01
N ASN A 376 -9.67 24.40 -5.96
CA ASN A 376 -10.44 24.20 -4.72
C ASN A 376 -10.71 22.72 -4.38
N HIS A 377 -10.06 21.78 -5.06
CA HIS A 377 -10.22 20.35 -4.81
C HIS A 377 -9.59 19.93 -3.48
N GLY A 378 -10.19 18.91 -2.85
CA GLY A 378 -9.62 18.20 -1.72
C GLY A 378 -9.81 18.88 -0.36
N GLY A 379 -10.82 19.74 -0.21
CA GLY A 379 -11.20 20.32 1.09
C GLY A 379 -11.59 19.24 2.12
N ARG A 380 -11.29 19.49 3.41
CA ARG A 380 -11.58 18.51 4.48
C ARG A 380 -13.08 18.54 4.78
N GLN A 381 -13.72 17.38 4.70
CA GLN A 381 -15.09 17.22 5.17
C GLN A 381 -15.10 17.05 6.68
N LYS A 382 -16.10 17.64 7.34
CA LYS A 382 -16.27 17.49 8.78
C LYS A 382 -16.72 16.05 9.10
N PRO A 383 -16.03 15.33 10.00
CA PRO A 383 -16.46 14.00 10.46
C PRO A 383 -17.93 13.95 10.90
N GLY A 384 -18.43 14.99 11.59
CA GLY A 384 -19.85 15.09 11.95
C GLY A 384 -20.82 15.05 10.76
N ASN A 385 -20.42 15.54 9.57
CA ASN A 385 -21.26 15.45 8.38
C ASN A 385 -21.40 14.00 7.90
N TRP A 386 -20.35 13.19 8.02
CA TRP A 386 -20.39 11.77 7.66
C TRP A 386 -21.37 11.01 8.56
N TRP A 387 -21.30 11.24 9.88
CA TRP A 387 -22.23 10.65 10.85
C TRP A 387 -23.69 11.06 10.67
N ALA A 388 -23.93 12.23 10.07
CA ALA A 388 -25.27 12.77 9.84
C ALA A 388 -25.87 12.36 8.49
N LYS A 389 -25.12 11.70 7.60
CA LYS A 389 -25.67 11.20 6.34
C LYS A 389 -26.66 10.08 6.63
N ASP A 390 -27.87 10.21 6.09
CA ASP A 390 -28.83 9.10 6.03
C ASP A 390 -28.32 8.10 4.99
N PRO A 391 -28.16 6.82 5.34
CA PRO A 391 -27.81 5.80 4.36
C PRO A 391 -28.97 5.43 3.41
N ASN A 392 -30.20 5.91 3.64
CA ASN A 392 -31.40 5.57 2.85
C ASN A 392 -31.96 6.73 2.02
#